data_AF-A0A961I7I3-F1
#
_entry.id   AF-A0A961I7I3-F1
#
_cell.length_a   1.000
_cell.length_b   1.000
_cell.length_c   1.000
_cell.angle_alpha   90.00
_cell.angle_beta   90.00
_cell.angle_gamma   90.00
#
_symmetry.space_group_name_H-M   'P 1'
#
loop_
_entity.id
_entity.type
_entity.pdbx_description
1 polymer ?
#
loop_
_entity_poly.entity_id
_entity_poly.type
_entity_poly.pdbx_seq_one_letter_code
_entity_poly.pdbx_strand_id
1 'polypeptide(L)'
;SQYGDARLKDIRPVNVATLQLLNPNTGNWRPMTLDNFTAGAHPEIRSVDAALCTSAAPVYFPPHRIAENESMGYFADGGIFANNPCTLTLSNVVAAGLLEKAGKTMEQVRVLSLGTGVTQEGISPKVVRNPDSWGILNWMFPLQRGKTPAVPLLNALLNTVMDVDAYTGAQLLGDRFRRGNVNLPDDYPLDNWQDVQTLKRWTDEYIASPAWNSICQWVEQNFC
;
A
#
# COMPACT_ATOMS: atom_id res chain seq x y z
N SER A 1 19.65 14.77 -7.52
CA SER A 1 18.57 14.35 -6.61
C SER A 1 19.11 13.22 -5.73
N GLN A 2 18.76 13.17 -4.45
CA GLN A 2 19.42 12.30 -3.46
C GLN A 2 19.23 10.79 -3.69
N TYR A 3 18.39 10.40 -4.66
CA TYR A 3 18.04 9.02 -5.00
C TYR A 3 18.08 8.70 -6.51
N GLY A 4 18.60 9.61 -7.35
CA GLY A 4 18.50 9.47 -8.81
C GLY A 4 19.19 8.21 -9.36
N ASP A 5 20.30 7.80 -8.73
CA ASP A 5 21.14 6.70 -9.20
C ASP A 5 21.12 5.47 -8.27
N ALA A 6 20.47 5.54 -7.11
CA ALA A 6 20.38 4.42 -6.18
C ALA A 6 19.55 3.29 -6.80
N ARG A 7 20.05 2.05 -6.73
CA ARG A 7 19.35 0.85 -7.17
C ARG A 7 18.85 0.05 -5.97
N LEU A 8 17.87 -0.84 -6.19
CA LEU A 8 17.31 -1.66 -5.11
C LEU A 8 18.37 -2.49 -4.40
N LYS A 9 19.43 -2.94 -5.10
CA LYS A 9 20.57 -3.65 -4.49
C LYS A 9 21.41 -2.81 -3.52
N ASP A 10 21.35 -1.49 -3.63
CA ASP A 10 22.19 -0.58 -2.83
C ASP A 10 21.54 -0.22 -1.48
N ILE A 11 20.30 -0.69 -1.25
CA ILE A 11 19.53 -0.42 -0.04
C ILE A 11 19.23 -1.70 0.74
N ARG A 12 18.78 -1.53 2.00
CA ARG A 12 18.31 -2.65 2.84
C ARG A 12 17.22 -3.48 2.13
N PRO A 13 16.96 -4.72 2.58
CA PRO A 13 15.87 -5.52 2.04
C PRO A 13 14.58 -4.70 1.90
N VAL A 14 14.07 -4.64 0.68
CA VAL A 14 12.93 -3.78 0.31
C VAL A 14 11.96 -4.59 -0.54
N ASN A 15 10.66 -4.39 -0.33
CA ASN A 15 9.61 -5.03 -1.12
C ASN A 15 8.61 -3.96 -1.57
N VAL A 16 8.52 -3.73 -2.88
CA VAL A 16 7.66 -2.67 -3.46
C VAL A 16 6.59 -3.32 -4.33
N ALA A 17 5.33 -3.25 -3.93
CA ALA A 17 4.23 -3.82 -4.69
C ALA A 17 3.92 -3.01 -5.96
N THR A 18 3.73 -3.67 -7.10
CA THR A 18 3.34 -3.05 -8.36
C THR A 18 2.55 -4.03 -9.22
N LEU A 19 1.70 -3.52 -10.10
CA LEU A 19 0.99 -4.32 -11.09
C LEU A 19 1.67 -4.17 -12.46
N GLN A 20 2.25 -5.25 -12.98
CA GLN A 20 2.66 -5.30 -14.39
C GLN A 20 1.41 -5.49 -15.25
N LEU A 21 1.13 -4.50 -16.11
CA LEU A 21 -0.11 -4.45 -16.90
C LEU A 21 -0.17 -5.53 -18.00
N LEU A 22 0.99 -5.98 -18.48
CA LEU A 22 1.06 -7.09 -19.42
C LEU A 22 2.34 -7.87 -19.20
N ASN A 23 2.22 -9.10 -18.69
CA ASN A 23 3.35 -10.01 -18.64
C ASN A 23 3.69 -10.47 -20.07
N PRO A 24 4.91 -10.23 -20.59
CA PRO A 24 5.27 -10.55 -21.97
C PRO A 24 5.25 -12.06 -22.26
N ASN A 25 5.34 -12.91 -21.24
CA ASN A 25 5.37 -14.36 -21.40
C ASN A 25 3.97 -14.98 -21.38
N THR A 26 3.02 -14.37 -20.66
CA THR A 26 1.68 -14.96 -20.45
C THR A 26 0.53 -14.14 -21.01
N GLY A 27 0.77 -12.87 -21.37
CA GLY A 27 -0.28 -11.96 -21.85
C GLY A 27 -1.27 -11.51 -20.77
N ASN A 28 -1.02 -11.82 -19.51
CA ASN A 28 -1.92 -11.50 -18.39
C ASN A 28 -1.41 -10.35 -17.54
N TRP A 29 -2.31 -9.71 -16.80
CA TRP A 29 -1.93 -8.86 -15.66
C TRP A 29 -1.15 -9.69 -14.65
N ARG A 30 -0.12 -9.09 -14.05
CA ARG A 30 0.74 -9.79 -13.10
C ARG A 30 0.98 -8.92 -11.86
N PRO A 31 0.39 -9.30 -10.70
CA PRO A 31 0.82 -8.80 -9.40
C PRO A 31 2.30 -9.11 -9.20
N MET A 32 3.08 -8.12 -8.80
CA MET A 32 4.53 -8.21 -8.78
C MET A 32 5.12 -7.40 -7.63
N THR A 33 6.28 -7.83 -7.13
CA THR A 33 7.11 -7.04 -6.23
C THR A 33 8.42 -6.67 -6.90
N LEU A 34 8.80 -5.40 -6.80
CA LEU A 34 10.14 -4.93 -7.11
C LEU A 34 10.93 -4.97 -5.80
N ASP A 35 11.66 -6.06 -5.61
CA ASP A 35 12.44 -6.34 -4.40
C ASP A 35 13.88 -6.72 -4.75
N ASN A 36 14.72 -6.83 -3.72
CA ASN A 36 16.15 -7.15 -3.81
C ASN A 36 16.54 -8.44 -3.08
N PHE A 37 15.57 -9.27 -2.67
CA PHE A 37 15.87 -10.41 -1.79
C PHE A 37 15.16 -11.73 -2.14
N THR A 38 14.13 -11.71 -2.99
CA THR A 38 13.48 -12.94 -3.47
C THR A 38 14.25 -13.55 -4.63
N ALA A 39 13.94 -14.81 -4.98
CA ALA A 39 14.57 -15.48 -6.12
C ALA A 39 14.25 -14.82 -7.47
N GLY A 40 13.10 -14.15 -7.57
CA GLY A 40 12.66 -13.38 -8.75
C GLY A 40 12.91 -11.89 -8.61
N ALA A 41 13.84 -11.47 -7.73
CA ALA A 41 14.14 -10.08 -7.46
C ALA A 41 14.63 -9.31 -8.69
N HIS A 42 14.48 -7.99 -8.63
CA HIS A 42 14.95 -7.06 -9.66
C HIS A 42 15.94 -6.06 -9.07
N PRO A 43 17.06 -6.54 -8.51
CA PRO A 43 17.99 -5.72 -7.71
C PRO A 43 18.59 -4.54 -8.49
N GLU A 44 18.65 -4.65 -9.81
CA GLU A 44 19.19 -3.65 -10.70
C GLU A 44 18.23 -2.48 -10.97
N ILE A 45 16.93 -2.59 -10.66
CA ILE A 45 15.99 -1.48 -10.88
C ILE A 45 16.38 -0.28 -10.02
N ARG A 46 16.32 0.93 -10.58
CA ARG A 46 16.52 2.17 -9.83
C ARG A 46 15.41 2.35 -8.80
N SER A 47 15.75 2.77 -7.59
CA SER A 47 14.76 3.01 -6.52
C SER A 47 13.69 4.01 -6.95
N VAL A 48 14.04 5.02 -7.77
CA VAL A 48 13.08 5.97 -8.34
C VAL A 48 12.08 5.30 -9.29
N ASP A 49 12.52 4.35 -10.12
CA ASP A 49 11.61 3.62 -11.01
C ASP A 49 10.66 2.73 -10.20
N ALA A 50 11.16 2.06 -9.15
CA ALA A 50 10.31 1.29 -8.26
C ALA A 50 9.25 2.17 -7.58
N ALA A 51 9.65 3.36 -7.10
CA ALA A 51 8.75 4.34 -6.51
C ALA A 51 7.68 4.82 -7.51
N LEU A 52 8.06 5.13 -8.75
CA LEU A 52 7.13 5.55 -9.80
C LEU A 52 6.17 4.44 -10.23
N CYS A 53 6.63 3.19 -10.32
CA CYS A 53 5.77 2.04 -10.60
C CYS A 53 4.71 1.85 -9.52
N THR A 54 5.09 1.90 -8.24
CA THR A 54 4.14 1.70 -7.15
C THR A 54 3.22 2.89 -6.93
N SER A 55 3.55 4.11 -7.39
CA SER A 55 2.69 5.29 -7.19
C SER A 55 1.79 5.59 -8.39
N ALA A 56 1.82 4.77 -9.44
CA ALA A 56 1.04 4.96 -10.67
C ALA A 56 -0.43 4.54 -10.48
N ALA A 57 -1.13 5.20 -9.55
CA ALA A 57 -2.48 4.85 -9.12
C ALA A 57 -3.49 4.97 -10.28
N PRO A 58 -4.28 3.93 -10.60
CA PRO A 58 -5.32 4.02 -11.62
C PRO A 58 -6.27 5.18 -11.34
N VAL A 59 -6.77 5.81 -12.41
CA VAL A 59 -7.64 6.99 -12.38
C VAL A 59 -6.91 8.30 -12.00
N TYR A 60 -5.82 8.25 -11.23
CA TYR A 60 -5.07 9.43 -10.79
C TYR A 60 -3.82 9.70 -11.63
N PHE A 61 -3.04 8.66 -11.95
CA PHE A 61 -1.73 8.80 -12.57
C PHE A 61 -1.54 7.89 -13.78
N PRO A 62 -0.71 8.30 -14.76
CA PRO A 62 -0.37 7.45 -15.90
C PRO A 62 0.47 6.24 -15.47
N PRO A 63 0.36 5.09 -16.17
CA PRO A 63 1.25 3.95 -15.96
C PRO A 63 2.72 4.33 -16.15
N HIS A 64 3.61 3.75 -15.33
CA HIS A 64 5.06 3.97 -15.45
C HIS A 64 5.72 2.89 -16.30
N ARG A 65 6.81 3.24 -16.99
CA ARG A 65 7.65 2.30 -17.74
C ARG A 65 9.10 2.45 -17.30
N ILE A 66 9.75 1.33 -17.04
CA ILE A 66 11.17 1.31 -16.68
C ILE A 66 12.00 1.38 -17.96
N ALA A 67 12.58 2.55 -18.24
CA ALA A 67 13.32 2.80 -19.49
C ALA A 67 14.49 1.82 -19.70
N GLU A 68 15.17 1.43 -18.61
CA GLU A 68 16.31 0.50 -18.65
C GLU A 68 15.87 -0.97 -18.89
N ASN A 69 14.58 -1.28 -18.77
CA ASN A 69 14.05 -2.63 -19.01
C ASN A 69 12.69 -2.59 -19.72
N GLU A 70 12.76 -2.17 -20.98
CA GLU A 70 11.62 -2.04 -21.90
C GLU A 70 10.77 -3.30 -22.04
N SER A 71 11.37 -4.48 -21.88
CA SER A 71 10.72 -5.77 -22.03
C SER A 71 9.64 -6.03 -20.97
N MET A 72 9.71 -5.34 -19.83
CA MET A 72 8.74 -5.48 -18.75
C MET A 72 7.43 -4.73 -19.01
N GLY A 73 7.37 -3.86 -20.02
CA GLY A 73 6.15 -3.11 -20.34
C GLY A 73 5.83 -2.02 -19.32
N TYR A 74 4.53 -1.84 -19.06
CA TYR A 74 4.01 -0.77 -18.20
C TYR A 74 3.55 -1.32 -16.85
N PHE A 75 3.65 -0.45 -15.85
CA PHE A 75 3.31 -0.73 -14.47
C PHE A 75 2.27 0.24 -13.95
N ALA A 76 1.40 -0.25 -13.08
CA ALA A 76 0.48 0.53 -12.27
C ALA A 76 0.73 0.26 -10.79
N ASP A 77 0.08 1.05 -9.95
CA ASP A 77 0.14 0.96 -8.50
C ASP A 77 -0.22 -0.44 -7.98
N GLY A 78 0.57 -0.92 -7.01
CA GLY A 78 0.35 -2.19 -6.33
C GLY A 78 -0.83 -2.18 -5.36
N GLY A 79 -1.35 -1.01 -5.00
CA GLY A 79 -2.50 -0.80 -4.12
C GLY A 79 -3.76 -1.54 -4.58
N ILE A 80 -3.87 -1.82 -5.88
CA ILE A 80 -4.94 -2.65 -6.47
C ILE A 80 -5.03 -4.03 -5.81
N PHE A 81 -3.92 -4.60 -5.35
CA PHE A 81 -3.88 -5.92 -4.69
C PHE A 81 -3.18 -5.93 -3.32
N ALA A 82 -2.37 -4.91 -3.01
CA ALA A 82 -1.55 -4.84 -1.80
C ALA A 82 -1.44 -3.39 -1.28
N ASN A 83 -2.59 -2.72 -1.04
CA ASN A 83 -2.64 -1.38 -0.44
C ASN A 83 -2.14 -1.32 1.01
N ASN A 84 -1.96 -2.49 1.63
CA ASN A 84 -1.12 -2.69 2.79
C ASN A 84 -0.24 -3.92 2.48
N PRO A 85 1.07 -3.77 2.24
CA PRO A 85 1.90 -4.86 1.75
C PRO A 85 2.47 -5.75 2.88
N CYS A 86 1.91 -5.70 4.10
CA CYS A 86 2.49 -6.36 5.27
C CYS A 86 2.53 -7.89 5.11
N THR A 87 1.40 -8.54 4.82
CA THR A 87 1.38 -10.00 4.70
C THR A 87 2.09 -10.49 3.44
N LEU A 88 2.02 -9.71 2.35
CA LEU A 88 2.81 -9.95 1.13
C LEU A 88 4.31 -9.94 1.41
N THR A 89 4.79 -8.93 2.14
CA THR A 89 6.20 -8.81 2.51
C THR A 89 6.61 -9.95 3.43
N LEU A 90 5.78 -10.29 4.41
CA LEU A 90 6.03 -11.41 5.33
C LEU A 90 6.16 -12.74 4.58
N SER A 91 5.26 -12.99 3.62
CA SER A 91 5.32 -14.16 2.74
C SER A 91 6.63 -14.20 1.95
N ASN A 92 7.04 -13.07 1.35
CA ASN A 92 8.28 -12.97 0.59
C ASN A 92 9.53 -13.19 1.46
N VAL A 93 9.54 -12.66 2.70
CA VAL A 93 10.64 -12.84 3.66
C VAL A 93 10.80 -14.32 4.03
N VAL A 94 9.70 -15.02 4.28
CA VAL A 94 9.69 -16.46 4.56
C VAL A 94 10.16 -17.25 3.34
N ALA A 95 9.58 -16.99 2.16
CA ALA A 95 9.90 -17.70 0.92
C ALA A 95 11.36 -17.51 0.50
N ALA A 96 11.97 -16.35 0.77
CA ALA A 96 13.37 -16.07 0.49
C ALA A 96 14.36 -16.69 1.52
N GLY A 97 13.85 -17.38 2.55
CA GLY A 97 14.63 -17.98 3.62
C GLY A 97 15.37 -16.95 4.47
N LEU A 98 14.90 -15.69 4.52
CA LEU A 98 15.61 -14.63 5.25
C LEU A 98 15.61 -14.87 6.76
N LEU A 99 14.56 -15.48 7.30
CA LEU A 99 14.49 -15.84 8.71
C LEU A 99 15.55 -16.90 9.05
N GLU A 100 15.64 -17.96 8.25
CA GLU A 100 16.64 -19.02 8.42
C GLU A 100 18.08 -18.48 8.31
N LYS A 101 18.36 -17.66 7.28
CA LYS A 101 19.66 -17.00 7.11
C LYS A 101 20.03 -16.11 8.30
N ALA A 102 19.05 -15.53 8.98
CA ALA A 102 19.24 -14.72 10.17
C ALA A 102 19.26 -15.53 11.48
N GLY A 103 19.09 -16.86 11.43
CA GLY A 103 18.93 -17.71 12.61
C GLY A 103 17.71 -17.34 13.44
N LYS A 104 16.63 -16.87 12.79
CA LYS A 104 15.38 -16.42 13.40
C LYS A 104 14.23 -17.34 13.06
N THR A 105 13.24 -17.37 13.93
CA THR A 105 11.98 -18.07 13.71
C THR A 105 10.82 -17.10 13.48
N MET A 106 9.68 -17.64 13.05
CA MET A 106 8.49 -16.84 12.82
C MET A 106 8.03 -16.12 14.09
N GLU A 107 8.21 -16.71 15.28
CA GLU A 107 7.86 -16.17 16.59
C GLU A 107 8.66 -14.91 16.97
N GLN A 108 9.81 -14.70 16.33
CA GLN A 108 10.66 -13.53 16.54
C GLN A 108 10.35 -12.38 15.58
N VAL A 109 9.51 -12.62 14.56
CA VAL A 109 9.08 -11.57 13.64
C VAL A 109 8.16 -10.60 14.36
N ARG A 110 8.42 -9.31 14.15
CA ARG A 110 7.57 -8.20 14.59
C ARG A 110 7.37 -7.25 13.43
N VAL A 111 6.18 -6.67 13.32
CA VAL A 111 5.81 -5.78 12.22
C VAL A 111 5.18 -4.49 12.74
N LEU A 112 5.74 -3.37 12.31
CA LEU A 112 5.10 -2.06 12.37
C LEU A 112 4.56 -1.74 10.97
N SER A 113 3.24 -1.61 10.84
CA SER A 113 2.56 -1.15 9.64
C SER A 113 2.14 0.31 9.82
N LEU A 114 2.45 1.17 8.87
CA LEU A 114 2.07 2.59 8.90
C LEU A 114 1.16 2.89 7.71
N GLY A 115 -0.05 3.36 8.00
CA GLY A 115 -1.01 3.80 7.00
C GLY A 115 -0.92 5.30 6.74
N THR A 116 -1.46 5.72 5.59
CA THR A 116 -1.50 7.12 5.13
C THR A 116 -2.73 7.89 5.61
N GLY A 117 -3.55 7.27 6.45
CA GLY A 117 -4.83 7.80 6.87
C GLY A 117 -5.96 6.79 6.62
N VAL A 118 -7.05 6.95 7.35
CA VAL A 118 -8.33 6.29 7.10
C VAL A 118 -9.44 7.30 7.25
N THR A 119 -10.34 7.33 6.28
CA THR A 119 -11.52 8.19 6.26
C THR A 119 -12.77 7.35 6.52
N GLN A 120 -13.78 7.93 7.16
CA GLN A 120 -15.06 7.24 7.38
C GLN A 120 -15.99 7.43 6.17
N GLU A 121 -15.73 6.64 5.14
CA GLU A 121 -16.45 6.67 3.87
C GLU A 121 -17.25 5.39 3.62
N GLY A 122 -18.26 5.51 2.75
CA GLY A 122 -19.07 4.36 2.35
C GLY A 122 -20.35 4.76 1.63
N ILE A 123 -21.06 3.75 1.14
CA ILE A 123 -22.37 3.96 0.51
C ILE A 123 -23.44 3.89 1.60
N SER A 124 -24.03 5.03 1.94
CA SER A 124 -25.14 5.07 2.90
C SER A 124 -26.36 4.34 2.33
N PRO A 125 -27.14 3.60 3.16
CA PRO A 125 -28.41 3.03 2.74
C PRO A 125 -29.39 4.05 2.14
N LYS A 126 -29.29 5.32 2.54
CA LYS A 126 -30.12 6.41 2.00
C LYS A 126 -29.83 6.73 0.53
N VAL A 127 -28.63 6.41 0.04
CA VAL A 127 -28.20 6.61 -1.36
C VAL A 127 -28.68 5.46 -2.23
N VAL A 128 -28.74 4.25 -1.68
CA VAL A 128 -29.24 3.03 -2.36
C VAL A 128 -30.77 3.04 -2.36
N ARG A 129 -31.38 3.84 -3.24
CA ARG A 129 -32.86 3.95 -3.34
C ARG A 129 -33.52 2.69 -3.87
N ASN A 130 -32.94 2.10 -4.92
CA ASN A 130 -33.36 0.83 -5.49
C ASN A 130 -32.11 -0.02 -5.76
N PRO A 131 -31.86 -1.08 -4.97
CA PRO A 131 -30.66 -1.92 -5.13
C PRO A 131 -30.60 -2.60 -6.50
N ASP A 132 -31.74 -2.94 -7.10
CA ASP A 132 -31.80 -3.58 -8.42
C ASP A 132 -31.33 -2.65 -9.55
N SER A 133 -31.29 -1.33 -9.29
CA SER A 133 -30.76 -0.32 -10.21
C SER A 133 -29.31 0.06 -9.93
N TRP A 134 -28.67 -0.55 -8.92
CA TRP A 134 -27.30 -0.24 -8.54
C TRP A 134 -26.29 -0.87 -9.50
N GLY A 135 -26.10 -0.23 -10.64
CA GLY A 135 -25.22 -0.69 -11.71
C GLY A 135 -23.90 0.09 -11.81
N ILE A 136 -23.26 -0.09 -12.96
CA ILE A 136 -21.97 0.50 -13.32
C ILE A 136 -21.90 2.01 -13.07
N LEU A 137 -22.99 2.74 -13.35
CA LEU A 137 -23.05 4.19 -13.18
C LEU A 137 -22.92 4.63 -11.72
N ASN A 138 -23.36 3.83 -10.76
CA ASN A 138 -23.23 4.14 -9.34
C ASN A 138 -21.87 3.64 -8.79
N TRP A 139 -21.41 2.47 -9.24
CA TRP A 139 -20.12 1.90 -8.83
C TRP A 139 -18.91 2.66 -9.38
N MET A 140 -19.04 3.29 -10.55
CA MET A 140 -17.96 4.02 -11.22
C MET A 140 -18.24 5.52 -11.34
N PHE A 141 -19.17 6.06 -10.55
CA PHE A 141 -19.50 7.49 -10.63
C PHE A 141 -18.27 8.34 -10.27
N PRO A 142 -17.79 9.25 -11.13
CA PRO A 142 -16.47 9.88 -10.97
C PRO A 142 -16.43 11.02 -9.95
N LEU A 143 -17.56 11.40 -9.36
CA LEU A 143 -17.64 12.51 -8.41
C LEU A 143 -18.14 12.03 -7.04
N GLN A 144 -17.55 12.55 -5.98
CA GLN A 144 -18.00 12.28 -4.61
C GLN A 144 -19.43 12.80 -4.39
N ARG A 145 -20.23 12.07 -3.61
CA ARG A 145 -21.60 12.47 -3.23
C ARG A 145 -21.82 12.29 -1.73
N GLY A 146 -21.66 13.37 -0.96
CA GLY A 146 -21.68 13.28 0.50
C GLY A 146 -20.54 12.36 0.96
N LYS A 147 -20.87 11.30 1.73
CA LYS A 147 -19.89 10.29 2.18
C LYS A 147 -19.63 9.16 1.18
N THR A 148 -20.33 9.15 0.04
CA THR A 148 -20.05 8.19 -1.03
C THR A 148 -18.83 8.68 -1.81
N PRO A 149 -17.72 7.90 -1.83
CA PRO A 149 -16.50 8.31 -2.52
C PRO A 149 -16.69 8.40 -4.04
N ALA A 150 -15.81 9.13 -4.71
CA ALA A 150 -15.66 9.03 -6.16
C ALA A 150 -15.21 7.60 -6.54
N VAL A 151 -15.73 7.07 -7.64
CA VAL A 151 -15.49 5.69 -8.12
C VAL A 151 -15.61 4.68 -6.97
N PRO A 152 -16.80 4.49 -6.35
CA PRO A 152 -16.97 3.67 -5.16
C PRO A 152 -16.38 2.26 -5.23
N LEU A 153 -16.35 1.66 -6.42
CA LEU A 153 -15.75 0.33 -6.62
C LEU A 153 -14.24 0.34 -6.36
N LEU A 154 -13.52 1.34 -6.88
CA LEU A 154 -12.08 1.45 -6.69
C LEU A 154 -11.76 1.71 -5.21
N ASN A 155 -12.47 2.65 -4.57
CA ASN A 155 -12.30 2.94 -3.15
C ASN A 155 -12.62 1.72 -2.27
N ALA A 156 -13.68 0.97 -2.57
CA ALA A 156 -13.99 -0.26 -1.86
C ALA A 156 -12.87 -1.30 -2.01
N LEU A 157 -12.34 -1.50 -3.22
CA LEU A 157 -11.22 -2.42 -3.45
C LEU A 157 -9.98 -2.00 -2.66
N LEU A 158 -9.54 -0.74 -2.76
CA LEU A 158 -8.34 -0.24 -2.09
C LEU A 158 -8.45 -0.28 -0.55
N ASN A 159 -9.61 0.09 0.01
CA ASN A 159 -9.82 0.08 1.46
C ASN A 159 -9.96 -1.35 2.01
N THR A 160 -10.69 -2.22 1.31
CA THR A 160 -10.90 -3.60 1.79
C THR A 160 -9.62 -4.44 1.75
N VAL A 161 -8.76 -4.28 0.73
CA VAL A 161 -7.47 -5.00 0.71
C VAL A 161 -6.52 -4.51 1.79
N MET A 162 -6.58 -3.21 2.15
CA MET A 162 -5.83 -2.64 3.27
C MET A 162 -6.29 -3.24 4.60
N ASP A 163 -7.61 -3.28 4.85
CA ASP A 163 -8.22 -3.75 6.09
C ASP A 163 -8.01 -5.26 6.29
N VAL A 164 -8.23 -6.05 5.24
CA VAL A 164 -8.03 -7.51 5.28
C VAL A 164 -6.57 -7.83 5.59
N ASP A 165 -5.60 -7.17 4.95
CA ASP A 165 -4.18 -7.41 5.23
C ASP A 165 -3.82 -7.02 6.67
N ALA A 166 -4.31 -5.89 7.18
CA ALA A 166 -4.07 -5.48 8.56
C ALA A 166 -4.66 -6.48 9.56
N TYR A 167 -5.87 -6.98 9.29
CA TYR A 167 -6.52 -8.01 10.09
C TYR A 167 -5.74 -9.33 10.05
N THR A 168 -5.35 -9.81 8.87
CA THR A 168 -4.55 -11.03 8.71
C THR A 168 -3.18 -10.90 9.39
N GLY A 169 -2.50 -9.75 9.25
CA GLY A 169 -1.24 -9.46 9.94
C GLY A 169 -1.39 -9.54 11.46
N ALA A 170 -2.46 -8.93 12.01
CA ALA A 170 -2.78 -9.02 13.43
C ALA A 170 -3.09 -10.45 13.89
N GLN A 171 -3.81 -11.25 13.09
CA GLN A 171 -4.08 -12.65 13.41
C GLN A 171 -2.81 -13.52 13.41
N LEU A 172 -1.91 -13.31 12.44
CA LEU A 172 -0.68 -14.08 12.31
C LEU A 172 0.35 -13.76 13.40
N LEU A 173 0.43 -12.50 13.82
CA LEU A 173 1.50 -12.02 14.69
C LEU A 173 1.04 -11.69 16.12
N GLY A 174 -0.26 -11.50 16.34
CA GLY A 174 -0.82 -11.10 17.64
C GLY A 174 -0.17 -9.80 18.15
N ASP A 175 0.36 -9.84 19.37
CA ASP A 175 1.04 -8.70 20.00
C ASP A 175 2.33 -8.25 19.30
N ARG A 176 2.78 -9.00 18.28
CA ARG A 176 3.95 -8.69 17.47
C ARG A 176 3.62 -7.84 16.25
N PHE A 177 2.35 -7.48 16.06
CA PHE A 177 1.90 -6.54 15.03
C PHE A 177 1.36 -5.25 15.66
N ARG A 178 1.77 -4.11 15.11
CA ARG A 178 1.15 -2.81 15.38
C ARG A 178 0.90 -2.06 14.10
N ARG A 179 -0.25 -1.40 14.02
CA ARG A 179 -0.60 -0.50 12.93
C ARG A 179 -0.79 0.92 13.45
N GLY A 180 0.00 1.85 12.94
CA GLY A 180 -0.25 3.28 13.09
C GLY A 180 -1.05 3.78 11.90
N ASN A 181 -2.19 4.39 12.12
CA ASN A 181 -2.99 4.97 11.05
C ASN A 181 -3.76 6.19 11.57
N VAL A 182 -3.73 7.28 10.83
CA VAL A 182 -4.38 8.55 11.20
C VAL A 182 -5.87 8.47 10.87
N ASN A 183 -6.75 8.79 11.80
CA ASN A 183 -8.17 8.95 11.48
C ASN A 183 -8.39 10.35 10.89
N LEU A 184 -8.71 10.42 9.60
CA LEU A 184 -8.97 11.67 8.90
C LEU A 184 -10.47 11.98 8.96
N PRO A 185 -10.88 13.23 9.26
CA PRO A 185 -12.29 13.57 9.43
C PRO A 185 -13.05 13.70 8.10
N ASP A 186 -12.33 14.07 7.04
CA ASP A 186 -12.85 14.33 5.71
C ASP A 186 -12.10 13.49 4.67
N ASP A 187 -12.71 13.32 3.50
CA ASP A 187 -12.07 12.71 2.33
C ASP A 187 -11.06 13.69 1.72
N TYR A 188 -9.87 13.18 1.41
CA TYR A 188 -8.78 13.93 0.78
C TYR A 188 -8.33 13.17 -0.48
N PRO A 189 -8.66 13.67 -1.68
CA PRO A 189 -8.28 13.01 -2.92
C PRO A 189 -6.77 12.83 -3.06
N LEU A 190 -6.37 11.69 -3.62
CA LEU A 190 -4.98 11.26 -3.71
C LEU A 190 -4.08 12.21 -4.52
N ASP A 191 -4.66 12.95 -5.47
CA ASP A 191 -3.99 13.91 -6.35
C ASP A 191 -4.14 15.38 -5.89
N ASN A 192 -4.85 15.67 -4.80
CA ASN A 192 -5.05 17.03 -4.32
C ASN A 192 -3.88 17.53 -3.45
N TRP A 193 -2.84 18.03 -4.11
CA TRP A 193 -1.65 18.58 -3.44
C TRP A 193 -1.96 19.80 -2.54
N GLN A 194 -3.10 20.47 -2.70
CA GLN A 194 -3.47 21.63 -1.88
C GLN A 194 -3.75 21.24 -0.42
N ASP A 195 -4.13 19.99 -0.17
CA ASP A 195 -4.46 19.50 1.17
C ASP A 195 -3.23 19.05 1.98
N VAL A 196 -2.03 19.10 1.40
CA VAL A 196 -0.79 18.63 2.06
C VAL A 196 -0.57 19.29 3.42
N GLN A 197 -0.86 20.59 3.57
CA GLN A 197 -0.72 21.27 4.86
C GLN A 197 -1.76 20.80 5.89
N THR A 198 -2.97 20.48 5.43
CA THR A 198 -4.05 19.94 6.26
C THR A 198 -3.72 18.52 6.72
N LEU A 199 -3.26 17.65 5.81
CA LEU A 199 -2.82 16.29 6.12
C LEU A 199 -1.63 16.29 7.09
N LYS A 200 -0.70 17.24 6.93
CA LYS A 200 0.40 17.44 7.86
C LYS A 200 -0.10 17.79 9.26
N ARG A 201 -1.05 18.72 9.38
CA ARG A 201 -1.66 19.07 10.67
C ARG A 201 -2.30 17.86 11.35
N TRP A 202 -3.09 17.07 10.62
CA TRP A 202 -3.68 15.84 11.18
C TRP A 202 -2.63 14.82 11.63
N THR A 203 -1.54 14.72 10.87
CA THR A 203 -0.39 13.87 11.25
C THR A 203 0.28 14.37 12.52
N ASP A 204 0.53 15.68 12.63
CA ASP A 204 1.15 16.28 13.82
C ASP A 204 0.27 16.09 15.07
N GLU A 205 -1.05 16.25 14.94
CA GLU A 205 -2.01 15.96 16.01
C GLU A 205 -2.01 14.47 16.41
N TYR A 206 -1.95 13.56 15.44
CA TYR A 206 -1.85 12.13 15.71
C TYR A 206 -0.55 11.77 16.43
N ILE A 207 0.58 12.34 16.03
CA ILE A 207 1.88 12.13 16.67
C ILE A 207 1.87 12.62 18.12
N ALA A 208 1.15 13.71 18.42
CA ALA A 208 0.98 14.20 19.79
C ALA A 208 0.00 13.35 20.64
N SER A 209 -0.71 12.39 20.04
CA SER A 209 -1.78 11.64 20.71
C SER A 209 -1.26 10.48 21.58
N PRO A 210 -2.03 10.06 22.60
CA PRO A 210 -1.74 8.84 23.35
C PRO A 210 -1.66 7.57 22.49
N ALA A 211 -2.42 7.53 21.38
CA ALA A 211 -2.41 6.39 20.47
C ALA A 211 -1.05 6.21 19.79
N TRP A 212 -0.42 7.31 19.35
CA TRP A 212 0.93 7.26 18.79
C TRP A 212 1.97 6.95 19.86
N ASN A 213 1.86 7.55 21.05
CA ASN A 213 2.78 7.26 22.17
C ASN A 213 2.79 5.76 22.53
N SER A 214 1.64 5.08 22.49
CA SER A 214 1.55 3.63 22.70
C SER A 214 2.32 2.83 21.63
N ILE A 215 2.28 3.28 20.37
CA ILE A 215 3.07 2.68 19.28
C ILE A 215 4.57 2.90 19.51
N CYS A 216 4.99 4.13 19.88
CA CYS A 216 6.39 4.42 20.19
C CYS A 216 6.92 3.55 21.33
N GLN A 217 6.17 3.45 22.44
CA GLN A 217 6.54 2.58 23.57
C GLN A 217 6.65 1.12 23.15
N TRP A 218 5.74 0.64 22.31
CA TRP A 218 5.83 -0.71 21.76
C TRP A 218 7.07 -0.86 20.88
N VAL A 219 7.41 0.09 20.02
CA VAL A 219 8.62 0.02 19.18
C VAL A 219 9.89 -0.06 20.04
N GLU A 220 10.01 0.81 21.05
CA GLU A 220 11.13 0.83 21.99
C GLU A 220 11.31 -0.51 22.72
N GLN A 221 10.21 -1.15 23.16
CA GLN A 221 10.26 -2.44 23.87
C GLN A 221 10.63 -3.62 22.98
N ASN A 222 10.55 -3.47 21.66
CA ASN A 222 10.51 -4.60 20.73
C ASN A 222 11.60 -4.57 19.65
N PHE A 223 12.20 -3.41 19.38
CA PHE A 223 13.23 -3.22 18.35
C PHE A 223 14.51 -2.55 18.88
N CYS A 224 14.51 -2.00 20.09
CA CYS A 224 15.67 -1.39 20.72
C CYS A 224 16.39 -2.34 21.69
#